data_AF-A0A3B9BCR3-F1
#
_entry.id   AF-A0A3B9BCR3-F1
#
_cell.length_a   1.000
_cell.length_b   1.000
_cell.length_c   1.000
_cell.angle_alpha   90.00
_cell.angle_beta   90.00
_cell.angle_gamma   90.00
#
_symmetry.space_group_name_H-M   'P 1'
#
loop_
_entity.id
_entity.type
_entity.pdbx_description
1 polymer ?
#
loop_
_entity_poly.entity_id
_entity_poly.type
_entity_poly.pdbx_seq_one_letter_code
_entity_poly.pdbx_strand_id
1 'polypeptide(L)'
;MLSAFTNSLKIPELRQKIFFTLALLFIARVGANIPLPGVDPAPIKEFFELRESTRSESEGNDILGFYNMFTGGALLNGALFALGIMPYISASIIMQLMGAVFPTLARLQQEGEPGRQKISQYTRYLTIFICLVQGGLLAVALRDSPGSLIQGFNPAEIGLDGSPLGAIVIATSPTLFLFNTIIFLTTGSLILMWLGEQITQRGIGNGISLIIFAGIVAEIPRALVTTF
;
A
#
# COMPACT_ATOMS: atom_id res chain seq x y z
N MET A 1 33.29 -3.80 -1.88
CA MET A 1 31.82 -3.98 -1.93
C MET A 1 31.24 -3.77 -3.33
N LEU A 2 31.65 -2.72 -4.07
CA LEU A 2 31.21 -2.55 -5.48
C LEU A 2 31.56 -3.76 -6.37
N SER A 3 32.75 -4.35 -6.21
CA SER A 3 33.17 -5.55 -6.96
C SER A 3 32.29 -6.78 -6.72
N ALA A 4 31.69 -6.90 -5.54
CA ALA A 4 30.71 -7.97 -5.25
C ALA A 4 29.38 -7.72 -5.97
N PHE A 5 28.96 -6.46 -6.11
CA PHE A 5 27.79 -6.06 -6.91
C PHE A 5 28.04 -6.25 -8.42
N THR A 6 29.25 -5.94 -8.91
CA THR A 6 29.58 -6.17 -10.32
C THR A 6 29.71 -7.67 -10.63
N ASN A 7 30.19 -8.48 -9.69
CA ASN A 7 30.24 -9.93 -9.83
C ASN A 7 28.84 -10.57 -9.73
N SER A 8 27.92 -10.00 -8.95
CA SER A 8 26.54 -10.49 -8.88
C SER A 8 25.82 -10.37 -10.23
N LEU A 9 26.11 -9.33 -11.01
CA LEU A 9 25.58 -9.13 -12.36
C LEU A 9 26.21 -10.05 -13.42
N LYS A 10 27.39 -10.63 -13.16
CA LYS A 10 28.06 -11.57 -14.07
C LYS A 10 27.50 -12.98 -13.98
N ILE A 11 26.93 -13.36 -12.84
CA ILE A 11 26.34 -14.70 -12.65
C ILE A 11 24.97 -14.73 -13.34
N PRO A 12 24.76 -15.57 -14.36
CA PRO A 12 23.56 -15.54 -15.19
C PRO A 12 22.28 -15.81 -14.39
N GLU A 13 22.34 -16.73 -13.42
CA GLU A 13 21.20 -17.02 -12.53
C GLU A 13 20.83 -15.81 -11.67
N LEU A 14 21.82 -15.17 -11.04
CA LEU A 14 21.56 -14.03 -10.16
C LEU A 14 21.04 -12.84 -10.95
N ARG A 15 21.63 -12.58 -12.13
CA ARG A 15 21.17 -11.55 -13.06
C ARG A 15 19.71 -11.74 -13.44
N GLN A 16 19.28 -12.97 -13.75
CA GLN A 16 17.89 -13.27 -14.10
C GLN A 16 16.95 -13.00 -12.92
N LYS A 17 17.34 -13.37 -11.69
CA LYS A 17 16.55 -13.07 -10.49
C LYS A 17 16.46 -11.56 -10.20
N ILE A 18 17.54 -10.80 -10.43
CA ILE A 18 17.55 -9.32 -10.30
C ILE A 18 16.56 -8.71 -11.30
N PHE A 19 16.68 -9.04 -12.59
CA PHE A 19 15.78 -8.50 -13.62
C PHE A 19 14.33 -8.89 -13.40
N PHE A 20 14.06 -10.13 -12.97
CA PHE A 20 12.72 -10.55 -12.59
C PHE A 20 12.15 -9.71 -11.44
N THR A 21 12.96 -9.50 -10.40
CA THR A 21 12.59 -8.66 -9.25
C THR A 21 12.29 -7.23 -9.68
N LEU A 22 13.17 -6.61 -10.47
CA LEU A 22 12.98 -5.25 -10.98
C LEU A 22 11.74 -5.13 -11.88
N ALA A 23 11.47 -6.14 -12.72
CA ALA A 23 10.27 -6.14 -13.57
C ALA A 23 8.98 -6.19 -12.73
N LEU A 24 8.92 -7.02 -11.68
CA LEU A 24 7.76 -7.08 -10.80
C LEU A 24 7.59 -5.80 -9.97
N LEU A 25 8.70 -5.19 -9.52
CA LEU A 25 8.65 -3.88 -8.85
C LEU A 25 8.16 -2.78 -9.79
N PHE A 26 8.55 -2.82 -11.07
CA PHE A 26 8.03 -1.90 -12.07
C PHE A 26 6.52 -2.06 -12.27
N ILE A 27 6.01 -3.29 -12.34
CA ILE A 27 4.56 -3.56 -12.43
C ILE A 27 3.83 -3.04 -11.19
N ALA A 28 4.37 -3.29 -9.99
CA ALA A 28 3.82 -2.76 -8.74
C ALA A 28 3.75 -1.22 -8.76
N ARG A 29 4.75 -0.57 -9.35
CA ARG A 29 4.77 0.90 -9.51
C ARG A 29 3.78 1.42 -10.54
N VAL A 30 3.64 0.76 -11.68
CA VAL A 30 2.64 1.15 -12.68
C VAL A 30 1.24 1.08 -12.07
N GLY A 31 0.92 0.03 -11.31
CA GLY A 31 -0.40 -0.07 -10.67
C GLY A 31 -0.65 0.94 -9.54
N ALA A 32 0.39 1.48 -8.92
CA ALA A 32 0.28 2.59 -7.96
C ALA A 32 -0.09 3.94 -8.61
N ASN A 33 -0.05 4.02 -9.94
CA ASN A 33 -0.44 5.20 -10.72
C ASN A 33 -1.78 5.03 -11.45
N ILE A 34 -2.41 3.85 -11.39
CA ILE A 34 -3.72 3.61 -12.03
C ILE A 34 -4.82 4.07 -11.06
N PRO A 35 -5.54 5.17 -11.35
CA PRO A 35 -6.59 5.67 -10.47
C PRO A 35 -7.77 4.71 -10.40
N LEU A 36 -8.43 4.66 -9.24
CA LEU A 36 -9.64 3.90 -9.03
C LEU A 36 -10.82 4.50 -9.82
N PRO A 37 -11.62 3.67 -10.50
CA PRO A 37 -12.80 4.17 -11.20
C PRO A 37 -13.82 4.72 -10.19
N GLY A 38 -14.16 6.01 -10.34
CA GLY A 38 -15.14 6.71 -9.50
C GLY A 38 -14.55 7.56 -8.37
N VAL A 39 -13.22 7.65 -8.27
CA VAL A 39 -12.50 8.53 -7.34
C VAL A 39 -11.78 9.63 -8.12
N ASP A 40 -11.96 10.89 -7.72
CA ASP A 40 -11.10 11.99 -8.16
C ASP A 40 -9.90 12.12 -7.22
N PRO A 41 -8.65 11.98 -7.70
CA PRO A 41 -7.47 12.17 -6.86
C PRO A 41 -7.10 13.65 -6.65
N ALA A 42 -7.67 14.61 -7.40
CA ALA A 42 -7.33 16.04 -7.28
C ALA A 42 -7.56 16.60 -5.86
N PRO A 43 -8.71 16.35 -5.20
CA PRO A 43 -8.96 16.85 -3.84
C PRO A 43 -8.01 16.27 -2.79
N ILE A 44 -7.58 15.01 -2.98
CA ILE A 44 -6.66 14.33 -2.04
C ILE A 44 -5.26 14.93 -2.14
N LYS A 45 -4.83 15.26 -3.36
CA LYS A 45 -3.53 15.90 -3.62
C LYS A 45 -3.49 17.32 -3.10
N GLU A 46 -4.51 18.12 -3.40
CA GLU A 46 -4.63 19.50 -2.94
C GLU A 46 -4.69 19.57 -1.42
N PHE A 47 -5.44 18.69 -0.77
CA PHE A 47 -5.45 18.64 0.69
C PHE A 47 -4.09 18.30 1.28
N PHE A 48 -3.39 17.32 0.71
CA PHE A 48 -2.07 16.92 1.20
C PHE A 48 -1.03 18.01 0.97
N GLU A 49 -1.07 18.68 -0.18
CA GLU A 49 -0.22 19.83 -0.50
C GLU A 49 -0.53 21.04 0.41
N LEU A 50 -1.80 21.31 0.71
CA LEU A 50 -2.23 22.36 1.65
C LEU A 50 -1.72 22.08 3.07
N ARG A 51 -1.75 20.82 3.52
CA ARG A 51 -1.20 20.39 4.81
C ARG A 51 0.32 20.47 4.84
N GLU A 52 0.97 20.15 3.74
CA GLU A 52 2.41 20.24 3.59
C GLU A 52 2.91 21.69 3.56
N SER A 53 2.18 22.62 2.90
CA SER A 53 2.52 24.05 2.83
C SER A 53 2.20 24.81 4.13
N THR A 54 1.20 24.38 4.89
CA THR A 54 0.78 25.02 6.17
C THR A 54 1.61 24.50 7.36
N ARG A 55 2.72 23.78 7.12
CA ARG A 55 3.62 23.25 8.16
C ARG A 55 4.17 24.36 9.07
N SER A 56 3.56 24.50 10.24
CA SER A 56 4.21 24.99 11.47
C SER A 56 4.20 23.84 12.47
N GLU A 57 5.37 23.22 12.68
CA GLU A 57 5.87 22.26 13.69
C GLU A 57 4.98 21.56 14.77
N SER A 58 3.66 21.71 14.86
CA SER A 58 2.92 21.46 16.11
C SER A 58 1.76 20.44 16.10
N GLU A 59 1.44 19.73 15.02
CA GLU A 59 0.39 18.69 15.07
C GLU A 59 0.90 17.30 14.65
N GLY A 60 1.32 16.53 15.66
CA GLY A 60 1.91 15.20 15.56
C GLY A 60 0.95 14.07 15.20
N ASN A 61 0.16 14.20 14.13
CA ASN A 61 -0.70 13.12 13.64
C ASN A 61 -0.44 12.76 12.16
N ASP A 62 0.84 12.69 11.77
CA ASP A 62 1.29 12.33 10.41
C ASP A 62 1.23 10.82 10.10
N ILE A 63 0.21 10.13 10.62
CA ILE A 63 -0.02 8.70 10.33
C ILE A 63 -0.28 8.50 8.83
N LEU A 64 -0.88 9.51 8.17
CA LEU A 64 -1.17 9.50 6.74
C LEU A 64 0.06 9.70 5.87
N GLY A 65 1.03 10.55 6.26
CA GLY A 65 2.30 10.67 5.54
C GLY A 65 3.10 9.39 5.59
N PHE A 66 3.18 8.74 6.76
CA PHE A 66 3.76 7.40 6.86
C PHE A 66 3.01 6.42 5.95
N TYR A 67 1.68 6.39 6.00
CA TYR A 67 0.87 5.52 5.14
C TYR A 67 1.15 5.76 3.65
N ASN A 68 1.25 7.02 3.21
CA ASN A 68 1.56 7.36 1.83
C ASN A 68 2.96 6.86 1.42
N MET A 69 3.95 7.00 2.30
CA MET A 69 5.31 6.52 2.05
C MET A 69 5.36 4.99 1.91
N PHE A 70 4.59 4.24 2.73
CA PHE A 70 4.50 2.78 2.64
C PHE A 70 3.70 2.29 1.41
N THR A 71 2.78 3.11 0.91
CA THR A 71 2.02 2.82 -0.32
C THR A 71 2.66 3.39 -1.58
N GLY A 72 3.77 4.14 -1.44
CA GLY A 72 4.53 4.72 -2.52
C GLY A 72 3.75 5.76 -3.33
N GLY A 73 2.88 6.55 -2.69
CA GLY A 73 2.06 7.56 -3.39
C GLY A 73 0.69 7.06 -3.85
N ALA A 74 0.39 5.76 -3.70
CA ALA A 74 -0.85 5.17 -4.23
C ALA A 74 -2.10 5.72 -3.53
N LEU A 75 -2.01 6.07 -2.24
CA LEU A 75 -3.12 6.71 -1.52
C LEU A 75 -3.43 8.10 -2.09
N LEU A 76 -2.40 8.94 -2.29
CA LEU A 76 -2.57 10.30 -2.84
C LEU A 76 -3.06 10.29 -4.29
N ASN A 77 -2.66 9.29 -5.08
CA ASN A 77 -3.13 9.13 -6.44
C ASN A 77 -4.52 8.48 -6.53
N GLY A 78 -5.16 8.16 -5.40
CA GLY A 78 -6.44 7.43 -5.40
C GLY A 78 -6.36 6.12 -6.19
N ALA A 79 -5.20 5.46 -6.16
CA ALA A 79 -4.88 4.39 -7.07
C ALA A 79 -5.43 3.03 -6.63
N LEU A 80 -5.46 2.07 -7.57
CA LEU A 80 -5.89 0.69 -7.33
C LEU A 80 -5.19 0.04 -6.12
N PHE A 81 -3.95 0.47 -5.87
CA PHE A 81 -3.11 0.00 -4.77
C PHE A 81 -3.12 0.91 -3.53
N ALA A 82 -4.18 1.71 -3.33
CA ALA A 82 -4.27 2.63 -2.19
C ALA A 82 -4.14 1.93 -0.83
N LEU A 83 -4.60 0.67 -0.68
CA LEU A 83 -4.38 -0.12 0.54
C LEU A 83 -2.93 -0.59 0.72
N GLY A 84 -2.14 -0.60 -0.35
CA GLY A 84 -0.79 -1.13 -0.41
C GLY A 84 -0.71 -2.60 0.01
N ILE A 85 0.43 -2.94 0.61
CA ILE A 85 0.69 -4.28 1.17
C ILE A 85 0.41 -4.35 2.68
N MET A 86 -0.09 -3.26 3.27
CA MET A 86 -0.39 -3.13 4.70
C MET A 86 -1.34 -4.21 5.24
N PRO A 87 -2.47 -4.55 4.57
CA PRO A 87 -3.36 -5.61 5.03
C PRO A 87 -2.65 -6.96 5.23
N TYR A 88 -1.71 -7.28 4.33
CA TYR A 88 -0.91 -8.50 4.41
C TYR A 88 0.10 -8.44 5.56
N ILE A 89 0.79 -7.30 5.74
CA ILE A 89 1.72 -7.11 6.87
C ILE A 89 0.97 -7.33 8.18
N SER A 90 -0.18 -6.67 8.35
CA SER A 90 -1.02 -6.82 9.54
C SER A 90 -1.45 -8.27 9.73
N ALA A 91 -1.93 -8.95 8.69
CA ALA A 91 -2.28 -10.37 8.77
C ALA A 91 -1.09 -11.25 9.19
N SER A 92 0.10 -10.98 8.65
CA SER A 92 1.30 -11.77 8.96
C SER A 92 1.75 -11.58 10.41
N ILE A 93 1.67 -10.36 10.94
CA ILE A 93 1.98 -10.05 12.34
C ILE A 93 0.95 -10.71 13.26
N ILE A 94 -0.34 -10.64 12.91
CA ILE A 94 -1.39 -11.32 13.67
C ILE A 94 -1.12 -12.83 13.72
N MET A 95 -0.79 -13.46 12.60
CA MET A 95 -0.45 -14.89 12.57
C MET A 95 0.81 -15.24 13.36
N GLN A 96 1.81 -14.36 13.38
CA GLN A 96 3.01 -14.52 14.21
C GLN A 96 2.69 -14.43 15.70
N LEU A 97 1.91 -13.43 16.12
CA LEU A 97 1.48 -13.23 17.50
C LEU A 97 0.53 -14.35 17.96
N MET A 98 -0.39 -14.79 17.11
CA MET A 98 -1.25 -15.94 17.38
C MET A 98 -0.45 -17.22 17.58
N GLY A 99 0.70 -17.38 16.92
CA GLY A 99 1.63 -18.48 17.19
C GLY A 99 2.16 -18.49 18.62
N ALA A 100 2.36 -17.33 19.23
CA ALA A 100 2.80 -17.23 20.63
C ALA A 100 1.65 -17.54 21.62
N VAL A 101 0.40 -17.27 21.25
CA VAL A 101 -0.78 -17.47 22.10
C VAL A 101 -1.34 -18.89 21.99
N PHE A 102 -1.36 -19.47 20.78
CA PHE A 102 -1.93 -20.79 20.51
C PHE A 102 -0.83 -21.84 20.26
N PRO A 103 -0.68 -22.83 21.14
CA PRO A 103 0.40 -23.82 21.04
C PRO A 103 0.29 -24.73 19.81
N THR A 104 -0.89 -24.88 19.23
CA THR A 104 -1.10 -25.61 17.97
C THR A 104 -0.50 -24.89 16.77
N LEU A 105 -0.59 -23.56 16.73
CA LEU A 105 0.04 -22.74 15.70
C LEU A 105 1.56 -22.67 15.92
N ALA A 106 2.03 -22.63 17.16
CA ALA A 106 3.46 -22.73 17.48
C ALA A 106 4.07 -24.03 16.94
N ARG A 107 3.39 -25.18 17.12
CA ARG A 107 3.83 -26.47 16.58
C ARG A 107 3.91 -26.45 15.05
N LEU A 108 2.89 -25.89 14.39
CA LEU A 108 2.91 -25.68 12.94
C LEU A 108 4.07 -24.78 12.48
N GLN A 109 4.50 -23.80 13.27
CA GLN A 109 5.70 -23.01 12.95
C GLN A 109 7.00 -23.84 13.06
N GLN A 110 7.02 -24.82 13.97
CA GLN A 110 8.17 -25.69 14.25
C GLN A 110 8.26 -26.91 13.31
N GLU A 111 7.17 -27.28 12.63
CA GLU A 111 7.10 -28.38 11.64
C GLU A 111 7.87 -28.12 10.33
N GLY A 112 8.61 -27.00 10.22
CA GLY A 112 9.46 -26.69 9.08
C GLY A 112 8.70 -26.17 7.85
N GLU A 113 9.12 -26.58 6.65
CA GLU A 113 8.53 -26.13 5.37
C GLU A 113 7.03 -26.37 5.20
N PRO A 114 6.46 -27.57 5.48
CA PRO A 114 5.03 -27.79 5.30
C PRO A 114 4.18 -26.94 6.27
N GLY A 115 4.68 -26.73 7.49
CA GLY A 115 4.04 -25.89 8.49
C GLY A 115 4.04 -24.40 8.12
N ARG A 116 5.17 -23.89 7.61
CA ARG A 116 5.28 -22.52 7.09
C ARG A 116 4.34 -22.25 5.92
N GLN A 117 4.14 -23.22 5.03
CA GLN A 117 3.18 -23.09 3.93
C GLN A 117 1.73 -22.98 4.43
N LYS A 118 1.32 -23.78 5.42
CA LYS A 118 -0.01 -23.67 6.03
C LYS A 118 -0.25 -22.31 6.70
N ILE A 119 0.76 -21.80 7.39
CA ILE A 119 0.67 -20.46 8.03
C ILE A 119 0.57 -19.36 6.98
N SER A 120 1.30 -19.48 5.87
CA SER A 120 1.16 -18.55 4.74
C SER A 120 -0.26 -18.61 4.16
N GLN A 121 -0.87 -19.79 4.01
CA GLN A 121 -2.26 -19.90 3.56
C GLN A 121 -3.25 -19.21 4.51
N TYR A 122 -3.13 -19.43 5.83
CA TYR A 122 -3.96 -18.72 6.80
C TYR A 122 -3.74 -17.20 6.77
N THR A 123 -2.49 -16.76 6.61
CA THR A 123 -2.16 -15.34 6.45
C THR A 123 -2.86 -14.75 5.22
N ARG A 124 -2.92 -15.48 4.10
CA ARG A 124 -3.63 -15.04 2.88
C ARG A 124 -5.13 -14.91 3.11
N TYR A 125 -5.76 -15.89 3.76
CA TYR A 125 -7.19 -15.81 4.07
C TYR A 125 -7.51 -14.65 5.01
N LEU A 126 -6.68 -14.44 6.03
CA LEU A 126 -6.80 -13.31 6.93
C LEU A 126 -6.60 -11.97 6.20
N THR A 127 -5.66 -11.92 5.26
CA THR A 127 -5.42 -10.73 4.42
C THR A 127 -6.66 -10.36 3.62
N ILE A 128 -7.32 -11.33 2.97
CA ILE A 128 -8.56 -11.08 2.22
C ILE A 128 -9.63 -10.48 3.13
N PHE A 129 -9.81 -11.04 4.33
CA PHE A 129 -10.77 -10.52 5.30
C PHE A 129 -10.44 -9.09 5.73
N ILE A 130 -9.17 -8.81 6.05
CA ILE A 130 -8.71 -7.47 6.42
C ILE A 130 -8.90 -6.49 5.26
N CYS A 131 -8.61 -6.88 4.02
CA CYS A 131 -8.81 -6.04 2.84
C CYS A 131 -10.29 -5.69 2.63
N LEU A 132 -11.21 -6.63 2.84
CA LEU A 132 -12.64 -6.36 2.72
C LEU A 132 -13.12 -5.35 3.76
N VAL A 133 -12.68 -5.52 5.02
CA VAL A 133 -13.04 -4.62 6.12
C VAL A 133 -12.37 -3.25 5.93
N GLN A 134 -11.06 -3.19 5.76
CA GLN A 134 -10.31 -1.94 5.60
C GLN A 134 -10.66 -1.21 4.30
N GLY A 135 -10.85 -1.94 3.19
CA GLY A 135 -11.30 -1.37 1.93
C GLY A 135 -12.73 -0.85 2.00
N GLY A 136 -13.61 -1.54 2.75
CA GLY A 136 -14.97 -1.07 3.04
C GLY A 136 -14.97 0.19 3.91
N LEU A 137 -14.17 0.21 4.98
CA LEU A 137 -13.99 1.38 5.83
C LEU A 137 -13.42 2.56 5.03
N LEU A 138 -12.43 2.33 4.17
CA LEU A 138 -11.87 3.35 3.28
C LEU A 138 -12.93 3.88 2.31
N ALA A 139 -13.69 3.00 1.66
CA ALA A 139 -14.73 3.39 0.71
C ALA A 139 -15.88 4.16 1.37
N VAL A 140 -16.30 3.77 2.58
CA VAL A 140 -17.32 4.48 3.36
C VAL A 140 -16.80 5.81 3.86
N ALA A 141 -15.56 5.88 4.34
CA ALA A 141 -15.01 7.13 4.84
C ALA A 141 -14.72 8.13 3.72
N LEU A 142 -14.29 7.69 2.53
CA LEU A 142 -14.20 8.57 1.35
C LEU A 142 -15.57 9.12 0.92
N ARG A 143 -16.66 8.41 1.24
CA ARG A 143 -18.04 8.78 0.87
C ARG A 143 -18.71 9.68 1.92
N ASP A 144 -18.79 9.24 3.16
CA ASP A 144 -19.67 9.83 4.17
C ASP A 144 -18.96 10.87 5.05
N SER A 145 -17.64 10.76 5.22
CA SER A 145 -16.85 11.67 6.07
C SER A 145 -15.35 11.57 5.74
N PRO A 146 -14.86 12.21 4.66
CA PRO A 146 -13.43 12.18 4.34
C PRO A 146 -12.56 12.77 5.46
N GLY A 147 -13.16 13.62 6.33
CA GLY A 147 -12.54 14.13 7.56
C GLY A 147 -12.24 13.10 8.67
N SER A 148 -12.78 11.87 8.57
CA SER A 148 -12.50 10.79 9.54
C SER A 148 -11.21 10.04 9.26
N LEU A 149 -10.81 9.94 7.99
CA LEU A 149 -9.52 9.33 7.61
C LEU A 149 -8.42 10.36 7.58
N ILE A 150 -8.79 11.59 7.22
CA ILE A 150 -7.90 12.71 7.09
C ILE A 150 -8.36 13.76 8.10
N GLN A 151 -7.72 13.81 9.27
CA GLN A 151 -8.10 14.76 10.32
C GLN A 151 -8.10 16.19 9.77
N GLY A 152 -9.30 16.78 9.71
CA GLY A 152 -9.55 18.13 9.21
C GLY A 152 -9.63 18.25 7.69
N PHE A 153 -9.90 17.18 6.93
CA PHE A 153 -10.41 17.30 5.56
C PHE A 153 -11.89 17.68 5.61
N ASN A 154 -12.20 18.90 5.19
CA ASN A 154 -13.57 19.33 4.97
C ASN A 154 -13.83 19.43 3.45
N PRO A 155 -14.78 18.69 2.86
CA PRO A 155 -15.14 18.84 1.44
C PRO A 155 -15.73 20.23 1.12
N ALA A 156 -16.06 21.02 2.15
CA ALA A 156 -16.45 22.42 2.04
C ALA A 156 -15.31 23.43 2.31
N GLU A 157 -14.09 22.97 2.63
CA GLU A 157 -12.91 23.86 2.64
C GLU A 157 -12.59 24.30 1.22
N ILE A 158 -12.11 25.53 1.10
CA ILE A 158 -11.78 26.17 -0.18
C ILE A 158 -10.35 25.75 -0.54
N GLY A 159 -10.17 25.07 -1.67
CA GLY A 159 -8.88 24.63 -2.20
C GLY A 159 -8.03 25.82 -2.67
N LEU A 160 -6.78 25.54 -3.07
CA LEU A 160 -5.82 26.56 -3.56
C LEU A 160 -6.32 27.32 -4.81
N ASP A 161 -7.25 26.72 -5.51
CA ASP A 161 -7.87 27.08 -6.78
C ASP A 161 -9.19 27.87 -6.60
N GLY A 162 -9.60 28.14 -5.35
CA GLY A 162 -10.74 28.99 -5.03
C GLY A 162 -12.11 28.29 -5.14
N SER A 163 -12.12 27.01 -5.52
CA SER A 163 -13.28 26.11 -5.46
C SER A 163 -13.32 25.33 -4.14
N PRO A 164 -14.50 24.91 -3.66
CA PRO A 164 -14.58 23.91 -2.59
C PRO A 164 -13.89 22.61 -3.06
N LEU A 165 -13.17 21.92 -2.16
CA LEU A 165 -12.43 20.66 -2.45
C LEU A 165 -13.28 19.57 -3.13
N GLY A 166 -14.61 19.72 -3.18
CA GLY A 166 -15.47 18.88 -3.98
C GLY A 166 -15.66 17.48 -3.38
N ALA A 167 -16.53 16.69 -4.00
CA ALA A 167 -16.72 15.32 -3.60
C ALA A 167 -15.60 14.45 -4.20
N ILE A 168 -14.86 13.74 -3.36
CA ILE A 168 -13.85 12.74 -3.78
C ILE A 168 -14.51 11.62 -4.63
N VAL A 169 -15.82 11.43 -4.48
CA VAL A 169 -16.62 10.41 -5.18
C VAL A 169 -17.49 11.09 -6.25
N ILE A 170 -17.17 10.84 -7.53
CA ILE A 170 -17.95 11.36 -8.68
C ILE A 170 -19.06 10.37 -9.11
N ALA A 171 -19.17 9.21 -8.46
CA ALA A 171 -20.07 8.15 -8.90
C ALA A 171 -21.56 8.50 -8.70
N THR A 172 -22.34 8.37 -9.79
CA THR A 172 -23.79 8.65 -9.88
C THR A 172 -24.66 7.80 -8.94
N SER A 173 -24.13 6.67 -8.43
CA SER A 173 -24.84 5.78 -7.49
C SER A 173 -23.94 5.37 -6.30
N PRO A 174 -24.31 5.71 -5.05
CA PRO A 174 -23.47 5.48 -3.87
C PRO A 174 -23.20 4.00 -3.53
N THR A 175 -24.12 3.10 -3.86
CA THR A 175 -23.99 1.66 -3.54
C THR A 175 -23.07 0.94 -4.51
N LEU A 176 -23.21 1.16 -5.83
CA LEU A 176 -22.31 0.56 -6.82
C LEU A 176 -20.87 1.04 -6.64
N PHE A 177 -20.66 2.29 -6.24
CA PHE A 177 -19.33 2.80 -5.90
C PHE A 177 -18.69 2.00 -4.76
N LEU A 178 -19.41 1.80 -3.65
CA LEU A 178 -18.87 1.04 -2.51
C LEU A 178 -18.47 -0.38 -2.91
N PHE A 179 -19.34 -1.12 -3.60
CA PHE A 179 -19.02 -2.48 -4.05
C PHE A 179 -17.84 -2.51 -5.01
N ASN A 180 -17.81 -1.61 -5.99
CA ASN A 180 -16.76 -1.56 -6.99
C ASN A 180 -15.40 -1.21 -6.36
N THR A 181 -15.37 -0.19 -5.50
CA THR A 181 -14.16 0.25 -4.80
C THR A 181 -13.62 -0.82 -3.86
N ILE A 182 -14.48 -1.52 -3.09
CA ILE A 182 -14.04 -2.62 -2.23
C ILE A 182 -13.41 -3.74 -3.06
N ILE A 183 -14.03 -4.13 -4.17
CA ILE A 183 -13.51 -5.18 -5.05
C ILE A 183 -12.17 -4.76 -5.66
N PHE A 184 -12.07 -3.53 -6.18
CA PHE A 184 -10.84 -3.03 -6.78
C PHE A 184 -9.70 -2.90 -5.77
N LEU A 185 -9.95 -2.31 -4.60
CA LEU A 185 -8.95 -2.19 -3.54
C LEU A 185 -8.49 -3.56 -3.02
N THR A 186 -9.43 -4.49 -2.83
CA THR A 186 -9.11 -5.86 -2.40
C THR A 186 -8.28 -6.56 -3.47
N THR A 187 -8.70 -6.50 -4.73
CA THR A 187 -7.98 -7.08 -5.86
C THR A 187 -6.58 -6.48 -5.99
N GLY A 188 -6.45 -5.16 -5.85
CA GLY A 188 -5.19 -4.46 -5.92
C GLY A 188 -4.20 -4.91 -4.84
N SER A 189 -4.64 -5.00 -3.59
CA SER A 189 -3.80 -5.48 -2.50
C SER A 189 -3.42 -6.96 -2.66
N LEU A 190 -4.32 -7.81 -3.17
CA LEU A 190 -4.01 -9.21 -3.46
C LEU A 190 -2.99 -9.38 -4.59
N ILE A 191 -3.06 -8.52 -5.62
CA ILE A 191 -2.05 -8.49 -6.70
C ILE A 191 -0.68 -8.11 -6.10
N LEU A 192 -0.61 -7.09 -5.25
CA LEU A 192 0.64 -6.70 -4.58
C LEU A 192 1.20 -7.83 -3.70
N MET A 193 0.35 -8.49 -2.92
CA MET A 193 0.73 -9.65 -2.13
C MET A 193 1.31 -10.75 -3.03
N TRP A 194 0.60 -11.08 -4.11
CA TRP A 194 1.05 -12.09 -5.06
C TRP A 194 2.38 -11.73 -5.72
N LEU A 195 2.57 -10.47 -6.13
CA LEU A 195 3.86 -9.97 -6.66
C LEU A 195 4.97 -10.15 -5.62
N GLY A 196 4.73 -9.80 -4.35
CA GLY A 196 5.70 -9.96 -3.27
C GLY A 196 6.09 -11.43 -3.04
N GLU A 197 5.13 -12.34 -3.12
CA GLU A 197 5.38 -13.78 -3.02
C GLU A 197 6.17 -14.31 -4.23
N GLN A 198 5.85 -13.86 -5.44
CA GLN A 198 6.62 -14.24 -6.64
C GLN A 198 8.07 -13.78 -6.58
N ILE A 199 8.31 -12.54 -6.11
CA ILE A 199 9.67 -12.04 -5.87
C ILE A 199 10.38 -12.90 -4.81
N THR A 200 9.69 -13.31 -3.74
CA THR A 200 10.29 -14.14 -2.69
C THR A 200 10.67 -15.54 -3.19
N GLN A 201 9.86 -16.14 -4.07
CA GLN A 201 10.11 -17.50 -4.58
C GLN A 201 11.13 -17.55 -5.72
N ARG A 202 11.09 -16.58 -6.64
CA ARG A 202 11.87 -16.61 -7.89
C ARG A 202 12.88 -15.48 -8.01
N GLY A 203 12.69 -14.41 -7.25
CA GLY A 203 13.55 -13.24 -7.23
C GLY A 203 14.63 -13.33 -6.15
N ILE A 204 14.97 -12.17 -5.57
CA ILE A 204 16.03 -12.04 -4.57
C ILE A 204 15.44 -11.46 -3.29
N GLY A 205 15.81 -12.07 -2.16
CA GLY A 205 15.42 -11.57 -0.83
C GLY A 205 13.93 -11.76 -0.53
N ASN A 206 13.40 -10.89 0.33
CA ASN A 206 11.98 -10.88 0.68
C ASN A 206 11.24 -9.88 -0.21
N GLY A 207 10.35 -10.39 -1.06
CA GLY A 207 9.64 -9.57 -2.03
C GLY A 207 8.72 -8.52 -1.42
N ILE A 208 8.12 -8.79 -0.27
CA ILE A 208 7.25 -7.82 0.42
C ILE A 208 8.09 -6.66 0.95
N SER A 209 9.23 -6.97 1.56
CA SER A 209 10.19 -5.95 2.02
C SER A 209 10.72 -5.11 0.86
N LEU A 210 10.96 -5.73 -0.31
CA LEU A 210 11.41 -5.01 -1.50
C LEU A 210 10.32 -4.11 -2.10
N ILE A 211 9.05 -4.52 -2.06
CA ILE A 211 7.93 -3.67 -2.49
C ILE A 211 7.85 -2.42 -1.61
N ILE A 212 7.95 -2.58 -0.28
CA ILE A 212 7.96 -1.46 0.67
C ILE A 212 9.16 -0.55 0.41
N PHE A 213 10.36 -1.13 0.29
CA PHE A 213 11.58 -0.39 0.03
C PHE A 213 11.49 0.41 -1.27
N ALA A 214 11.00 -0.22 -2.34
CA ALA A 214 10.77 0.47 -3.61
C ALA A 214 9.75 1.60 -3.44
N GLY A 215 8.70 1.40 -2.63
CA GLY A 215 7.70 2.38 -2.18
C GLY A 215 8.32 3.64 -1.58
N ILE A 216 9.15 3.45 -0.55
CA ILE A 216 9.84 4.54 0.16
C ILE A 216 10.82 5.27 -0.78
N VAL A 217 11.62 4.52 -1.55
CA VAL A 217 12.68 5.09 -2.38
C VAL A 217 12.15 6.00 -3.48
N ALA A 218 10.97 5.74 -4.06
CA ALA A 218 10.46 6.65 -5.09
C ALA A 218 9.77 7.91 -4.54
N GLU A 219 9.60 8.05 -3.22
CA GLU A 219 9.18 9.31 -2.61
C GLU A 219 10.39 10.25 -2.37
N ILE A 220 11.62 9.71 -2.30
CA ILE A 220 12.85 10.47 -2.07
C ILE A 220 13.05 11.61 -3.09
N PRO A 221 12.89 11.40 -4.42
CA PRO A 221 13.07 12.48 -5.39
C PRO A 221 12.13 13.65 -5.15
N ARG A 222 10.86 13.37 -4.78
CA ARG A 222 9.87 14.40 -4.47
C ARG A 222 10.28 15.18 -3.22
N ALA A 223 10.68 14.48 -2.15
CA ALA A 223 11.12 15.10 -0.91
C ALA A 223 12.38 15.99 -1.08
N LEU A 224 13.29 15.62 -1.98
CA LEU A 224 14.46 16.44 -2.29
C LEU A 224 14.08 17.72 -3.05
N VAL A 225 13.13 17.66 -3.99
CA VAL A 225 12.67 18.84 -4.73
C VAL A 225 11.84 19.80 -3.88
N THR A 226 11.13 19.32 -2.85
CA THR A 226 10.37 20.19 -1.95
C THR A 226 11.24 20.86 -0.88
N THR A 227 12.39 20.28 -0.55
CA THR A 227 13.30 20.80 0.50
C THR A 227 14.31 21.82 -0.03
N PHE A 228 14.66 21.75 -1.32
CA PHE A 228 15.64 22.64 -1.97
C PHE A 228 14.97 23.55 -3.00
#